data_AF-A0A7S2R8N0-F1
#
_entry.id   AF-A0A7S2R8N0-F1
#
_cell.length_a   1.000
_cell.length_b   1.000
_cell.length_c   1.000
_cell.angle_alpha   90.00
_cell.angle_beta   90.00
_cell.angle_gamma   90.00
#
_symmetry.space_group_name_H-M   'P 1'
#
loop_
_entity.id
_entity.type
_entity.pdbx_description
1 polymer ?
#
loop_
_entity_poly.entity_id
_entity_poly.type
_entity_poly.pdbx_seq_one_letter_code
_entity_poly.pdbx_strand_id
1 'polypeptide(L)'
;VGQAPLGCYEFRKMCDAILTRQGNGASEEINGLLSGVTYAMIGLGDSKYLTFFQNPTQIDKAMTIAGAKRVGPLGKADASGTGNEEQSEIILRWTTEIWSELKDVLHTAPTDETAKILDGVRRRTAEFCSQVLEDWNGADDNDMNQTGFSKMIMIAIPVLIAIIVMMILNSR
;
A
#
# COMPACT_ATOMS: atom_id res chain seq x y z
N VAL A 1 4.09 -0.28 20.75
CA VAL A 1 3.92 -0.08 19.29
C VAL A 1 2.69 0.80 19.12
N GLY A 2 2.80 1.91 18.38
CA GLY A 2 1.66 2.82 18.16
C GLY A 2 0.47 2.05 17.58
N GLN A 3 -0.74 2.39 18.03
CA GLN A 3 -1.99 1.78 17.58
C GLN A 3 -2.15 2.06 16.08
N ALA A 4 -1.70 1.14 15.24
CA ALA A 4 -2.04 1.17 13.83
C ALA A 4 -3.54 0.85 13.69
N PRO A 5 -4.26 1.48 12.74
CA PRO A 5 -5.65 1.13 12.44
C PRO A 5 -5.78 -0.39 12.20
N LEU A 6 -6.91 -0.99 12.63
CA LEU A 6 -7.13 -2.45 12.63
C LEU A 6 -6.78 -3.13 11.29
N GLY A 7 -7.08 -2.50 10.15
CA GLY A 7 -6.76 -3.04 8.82
C GLY A 7 -5.26 -3.15 8.53
N CYS A 8 -4.42 -2.35 9.18
CA CYS A 8 -2.97 -2.40 8.98
C CYS A 8 -2.33 -3.62 9.64
N TYR A 9 -2.96 -4.18 10.69
CA TYR A 9 -2.43 -5.34 11.39
C TYR A 9 -2.63 -6.63 10.59
N GLU A 10 -3.80 -6.81 9.99
CA GLU A 10 -4.11 -7.98 9.15
C GLU A 10 -3.25 -8.00 7.88
N PHE A 11 -3.08 -6.84 7.24
CA PHE A 11 -2.15 -6.74 6.10
C PHE A 11 -0.70 -7.07 6.51
N ARG A 12 -0.28 -6.64 7.71
CA ARG A 12 1.05 -6.99 8.22
C ARG A 12 1.19 -8.49 8.50
N LYS A 13 0.18 -9.13 9.11
CA LYS A 13 0.16 -10.59 9.31
C LYS A 13 0.28 -11.34 7.99
N MET A 14 -0.45 -10.91 6.96
CA MET A 14 -0.33 -11.48 5.61
C MET A 14 1.12 -11.39 5.09
N CYS A 15 1.77 -10.23 5.25
CA CYS A 15 3.16 -10.04 4.86
C CYS A 15 4.12 -10.94 5.68
N ASP A 16 3.90 -11.08 6.99
CA ASP A 16 4.72 -11.95 7.84
C ASP A 16 4.56 -13.42 7.45
N ALA A 17 3.35 -13.85 7.07
CA ALA A 17 3.10 -15.20 6.58
C ALA A 17 3.81 -15.48 5.25
N ILE A 18 3.80 -14.51 4.32
CA ILE A 18 4.57 -14.58 3.07
C ILE A 18 6.06 -14.78 3.37
N LEU A 19 6.64 -13.97 4.26
CA LEU A 19 8.06 -14.08 4.61
C LEU A 19 8.39 -15.42 5.29
N THR A 20 7.49 -15.89 6.16
CA THR A 20 7.65 -17.15 6.89
C THR A 20 7.61 -18.35 5.94
N ARG A 21 6.60 -18.42 5.06
CA ARG A 21 6.45 -19.51 4.09
C ARG A 21 7.61 -19.52 3.07
N GLN A 22 8.11 -18.35 2.67
CA GLN A 22 9.29 -18.23 1.81
C GLN A 22 10.54 -18.82 2.49
N GLY A 23 10.76 -18.51 3.78
CA GLY A 23 11.85 -19.08 4.57
C GLY A 23 11.77 -20.60 4.73
N ASN A 24 10.57 -21.17 4.71
CA ASN A 24 10.32 -22.61 4.83
C ASN A 24 10.36 -23.36 3.48
N GLY A 25 10.69 -22.69 2.37
CA GLY A 25 10.82 -23.32 1.05
C GLY A 25 9.52 -23.46 0.25
N ALA A 26 8.40 -22.89 0.71
CA ALA A 26 7.12 -22.87 -0.03
C ALA A 26 7.09 -21.74 -1.08
N SER A 27 8.12 -21.67 -1.92
CA SER A 27 8.31 -20.56 -2.86
C SER A 27 7.29 -20.55 -4.00
N GLU A 28 6.82 -21.71 -4.47
CA GLU A 28 5.90 -21.80 -5.61
C GLU A 28 4.50 -21.25 -5.30
N GLU A 29 4.01 -21.39 -4.06
CA GLU A 29 2.69 -20.88 -3.66
C GLU A 29 2.69 -19.34 -3.57
N ILE A 30 3.82 -18.76 -3.14
CA ILE A 30 3.97 -17.34 -2.89
C ILE A 30 4.37 -16.60 -4.16
N ASN A 31 5.21 -17.22 -4.98
CA ASN A 31 5.76 -16.60 -6.17
C ASN A 31 4.63 -16.29 -7.16
N GLY A 32 4.38 -15.00 -7.35
CA GLY A 32 3.34 -14.49 -8.22
C GLY A 32 1.93 -14.46 -7.63
N LEU A 33 1.79 -14.65 -6.31
CA LEU A 33 0.55 -14.37 -5.58
C LEU A 33 0.00 -12.97 -5.94
N LEU A 34 0.88 -11.97 -6.00
CA LEU A 34 0.60 -10.58 -6.33
C LEU A 34 1.15 -10.15 -7.70
N SER A 35 1.43 -11.11 -8.61
CA SER A 35 1.86 -10.77 -9.97
C SER A 35 0.84 -9.89 -10.69
N GLY A 36 1.30 -8.75 -11.22
CA GLY A 36 0.44 -7.76 -11.87
C GLY A 36 0.01 -6.61 -10.92
N VAL A 37 0.28 -6.73 -9.62
CA VAL A 37 0.11 -5.61 -8.68
C VAL A 37 1.32 -4.69 -8.77
N THR A 38 1.06 -3.41 -8.97
CA THR A 38 2.04 -2.35 -8.81
C THR A 38 1.72 -1.51 -7.58
N TYR A 39 2.73 -1.11 -6.81
CA TYR A 39 2.53 -0.28 -5.63
C TYR A 39 3.62 0.77 -5.49
N ALA A 40 3.28 1.92 -4.89
CA ALA A 40 4.25 2.88 -4.38
C ALA A 40 4.15 2.88 -2.85
N MET A 41 5.25 3.16 -2.15
CA MET A 41 5.26 3.14 -0.69
C MET A 41 6.15 4.22 -0.12
N ILE A 42 5.61 4.95 0.85
CA ILE A 42 6.37 5.76 1.79
C ILE A 42 6.16 5.20 3.19
N GLY A 43 7.26 4.83 3.84
CA GLY A 43 7.24 4.38 5.22
C GLY A 43 7.43 5.56 6.17
N LEU A 44 6.68 5.53 7.26
CA LEU A 44 6.86 6.42 8.40
C LEU A 44 7.56 5.65 9.51
N GLY A 45 8.60 6.25 10.08
CA GLY A 45 9.34 5.71 11.21
C GLY A 45 9.79 6.80 12.15
N ASP A 46 10.45 6.41 13.22
CA ASP A 46 11.14 7.31 14.14
C ASP A 46 12.47 6.67 14.56
N SER A 47 13.58 7.32 14.20
CA SER A 47 14.95 6.83 14.43
C SER A 47 15.33 6.74 15.91
N LYS A 48 14.54 7.31 16.81
CA LYS A 48 14.69 7.11 18.26
C LYS A 48 14.33 5.69 18.71
N TYR A 49 13.63 4.92 17.89
CA TYR A 49 13.28 3.54 18.21
C TYR A 49 14.20 2.55 17.51
N LEU A 50 14.59 1.48 18.20
CA LEU A 50 15.41 0.39 17.64
C LEU A 50 14.78 -0.29 16.43
N THR A 51 13.45 -0.25 16.33
CA THR A 51 12.68 -0.81 15.23
C THR A 51 12.45 0.19 14.10
N PHE A 52 13.26 1.26 14.05
CA PHE A 52 13.20 2.27 12.99
C PHE A 52 13.12 1.60 11.63
N PHE A 53 12.05 1.93 10.91
CA PHE A 53 11.86 1.51 9.53
C PHE A 53 11.70 -0.01 9.28
N GLN A 54 11.61 -0.83 10.32
CA GLN A 54 11.44 -2.27 10.16
C GLN A 54 10.11 -2.60 9.49
N ASN A 55 9.00 -1.97 9.90
CA ASN A 55 7.69 -2.30 9.38
C ASN A 55 7.54 -2.05 7.86
N PRO A 56 7.83 -0.83 7.34
CA PRO A 56 7.79 -0.59 5.89
C PRO A 56 8.73 -1.51 5.10
N THR A 57 9.93 -1.79 5.64
CA THR A 57 10.91 -2.67 4.99
C THR A 57 10.41 -4.11 4.87
N GLN A 58 9.75 -4.65 5.90
CA GLN A 58 9.21 -6.01 5.86
C GLN A 58 8.02 -6.13 4.92
N ILE A 59 7.12 -5.13 4.91
CA ILE A 59 5.99 -5.10 3.97
C ILE A 59 6.51 -5.04 2.54
N ASP A 60 7.43 -4.13 2.25
CA ASP A 60 8.04 -4.01 0.93
C ASP A 60 8.70 -5.31 0.44
N LYS A 61 9.46 -5.96 1.33
CA LYS A 61 10.10 -7.25 1.05
C LYS A 61 9.05 -8.33 0.75
N ALA A 62 8.00 -8.43 1.56
CA ALA A 62 6.94 -9.42 1.38
C ALA A 62 6.19 -9.21 0.05
N MET A 63 5.80 -7.97 -0.25
CA MET A 63 5.13 -7.61 -1.51
C MET A 63 5.99 -7.96 -2.73
N THR A 64 7.28 -7.63 -2.68
CA THR A 64 8.24 -7.94 -3.75
C THR A 64 8.39 -9.46 -3.94
N ILE A 65 8.53 -10.22 -2.84
CA ILE A 65 8.62 -11.70 -2.87
C ILE A 65 7.35 -12.32 -3.46
N ALA A 66 6.18 -11.77 -3.14
CA ALA A 66 4.91 -12.21 -3.68
C ALA A 66 4.69 -11.83 -5.16
N GLY A 67 5.63 -11.13 -5.79
CA GLY A 67 5.60 -10.78 -7.21
C GLY A 67 4.95 -9.43 -7.53
N ALA A 68 4.62 -8.62 -6.53
CA ALA A 68 4.23 -7.23 -6.77
C ALA A 68 5.44 -6.39 -7.18
N LYS A 69 5.22 -5.38 -8.01
CA LYS A 69 6.27 -4.47 -8.51
C LYS A 69 6.17 -3.12 -7.80
N ARG A 70 7.23 -2.73 -7.07
CA ARG A 70 7.32 -1.36 -6.55
C ARG A 70 7.58 -0.36 -7.68
N VAL A 71 6.86 0.75 -7.63
CA VAL A 71 7.02 1.93 -8.48
C VAL A 71 7.77 2.98 -7.67
N GLY A 72 8.88 3.47 -8.21
CA GLY A 72 9.77 4.39 -7.52
C GLY A 72 10.45 3.82 -6.27
N PRO A 73 11.16 4.67 -5.52
CA PRO A 73 11.85 4.29 -4.29
C PRO A 73 10.88 4.14 -3.11
N LEU A 74 11.23 3.27 -2.15
CA LEU A 74 10.61 3.25 -0.83
C LEU A 74 11.00 4.52 -0.08
N GLY A 75 10.05 5.44 0.09
CA GLY A 75 10.25 6.68 0.84
C GLY A 75 10.49 6.39 2.33
N LYS A 76 11.37 7.16 2.99
CA LYS A 76 11.74 6.97 4.39
C LYS A 76 11.61 8.22 5.24
N ALA A 77 10.42 8.48 5.79
CA ALA A 77 10.19 9.68 6.58
C ALA A 77 10.40 9.40 8.09
N ASP A 78 11.35 10.12 8.69
CA ASP A 78 11.73 9.99 10.09
C ASP A 78 11.10 11.10 10.94
N ALA A 79 10.27 10.73 11.91
CA ALA A 79 9.64 11.67 12.84
C ALA A 79 10.64 12.43 13.72
N SER A 80 11.85 11.89 13.90
CA SER A 80 12.95 12.55 14.62
C SER A 80 14.03 13.12 13.70
N GLY A 81 13.78 13.12 12.38
CA GLY A 81 14.65 13.76 11.42
C GLY A 81 14.72 15.28 11.62
N THR A 82 15.80 15.90 11.16
CA THR A 82 16.03 17.35 11.33
C THR A 82 16.51 17.96 10.01
N GLY A 83 16.20 19.25 9.78
CA GLY A 83 16.56 19.93 8.53
C GLY A 83 15.94 19.24 7.31
N ASN A 84 16.75 18.92 6.31
CA ASN A 84 16.28 18.29 5.06
C ASN A 84 15.83 16.83 5.22
N GLU A 85 16.02 16.25 6.41
CA GLU A 85 15.58 14.91 6.79
C GLU A 85 14.31 14.94 7.67
N GLU A 86 13.75 16.12 7.95
CA GLU A 86 12.46 16.23 8.64
C GLU A 86 11.37 15.45 7.91
N GLN A 87 10.49 14.79 8.69
CA GLN A 87 9.45 13.92 8.14
C GLN A 87 8.62 14.59 7.04
N SER A 88 8.21 15.84 7.25
CA SER A 88 7.43 16.63 6.28
C SER A 88 8.21 16.89 4.99
N GLU A 89 9.50 17.19 5.09
CA GLU A 89 10.37 17.44 3.94
C GLU A 89 10.57 16.17 3.10
N ILE A 90 10.76 15.01 3.77
CA ILE A 90 10.83 13.73 3.08
C ILE A 90 9.51 13.41 2.37
N ILE A 91 8.37 13.58 3.06
CA ILE A 91 7.05 13.30 2.49
C ILE A 91 6.80 14.19 1.27
N LEU A 92 7.09 15.48 1.37
CA LEU A 92 6.89 16.43 0.29
C LEU A 92 7.78 16.08 -0.92
N ARG A 93 9.06 15.81 -0.69
CA ARG A 93 10.01 15.42 -1.73
C ARG A 93 9.59 14.13 -2.43
N TRP A 94 9.32 13.07 -1.66
CA TRP A 94 8.87 11.80 -2.20
C TRP A 94 7.56 11.92 -2.98
N THR A 95 6.60 12.69 -2.47
CA THR A 95 5.32 12.92 -3.15
C THR A 95 5.50 13.70 -4.45
N THR A 96 6.46 14.61 -4.51
CA THR A 96 6.74 15.38 -5.72
C THR A 96 7.42 14.50 -6.78
N GLU A 97 8.35 13.64 -6.36
CA GLU A 97 9.13 12.78 -7.25
C GLU A 97 8.34 11.56 -7.75
N ILE A 98 7.44 10.98 -6.94
CA ILE A 98 6.73 9.75 -7.31
C ILE A 98 5.80 9.92 -8.52
N TRP A 99 5.36 11.14 -8.84
CA TRP A 99 4.47 11.40 -9.96
C TRP A 99 5.08 11.07 -11.31
N SER A 100 6.39 11.30 -11.51
CA SER A 100 7.03 10.93 -12.78
C SER A 100 7.03 9.42 -12.98
N GLU A 101 7.27 8.66 -11.91
CA GLU A 101 7.28 7.19 -11.92
C GLU A 101 5.87 6.62 -12.11
N LEU A 102 4.87 7.20 -11.44
CA LEU A 102 3.47 6.76 -11.57
C LEU A 102 2.93 7.03 -12.96
N LYS A 103 3.34 8.14 -13.58
CA LYS A 103 2.92 8.50 -14.93
C LYS A 103 3.18 7.35 -15.90
N ASP A 104 4.36 6.74 -15.84
CA ASP A 104 4.77 5.64 -16.71
C ASP A 104 3.91 4.38 -16.56
N VAL A 105 3.34 4.15 -15.37
CA VAL A 105 2.50 2.98 -15.07
C VAL A 105 1.02 3.25 -15.31
N LEU A 106 0.58 4.51 -15.17
CA LEU A 106 -0.82 4.92 -15.30
C LEU A 106 -1.21 5.34 -16.72
N HIS A 107 -0.27 5.33 -17.67
CA HIS A 107 -0.49 5.83 -19.03
C HIS A 107 -1.54 5.09 -19.86
N THR A 108 -1.93 3.89 -19.45
CA THR A 108 -2.92 3.07 -20.14
C THR A 108 -4.02 2.66 -19.19
N ALA A 109 -5.27 2.89 -19.60
CA ALA A 109 -6.41 2.31 -18.91
C ALA A 109 -6.24 0.78 -18.83
N PRO A 110 -6.63 0.14 -17.71
CA PRO A 110 -6.59 -1.31 -17.61
C PRO A 110 -7.35 -1.94 -18.78
N THR A 111 -6.73 -2.88 -19.48
CA THR A 111 -7.42 -3.67 -20.51
C THR A 111 -8.31 -4.71 -19.83
N ASP A 112 -9.23 -5.32 -20.58
CA ASP A 112 -10.01 -6.47 -20.10
C ASP A 112 -9.11 -7.63 -19.63
N GLU A 113 -7.93 -7.76 -20.24
CA GLU A 113 -6.92 -8.73 -19.83
C GLU A 113 -6.30 -8.35 -18.48
N THR A 114 -5.92 -7.08 -18.29
CA THR A 114 -5.45 -6.58 -16.99
C THR A 114 -6.50 -6.78 -15.90
N ALA A 115 -7.77 -6.50 -16.19
CA ALA A 115 -8.86 -6.69 -15.24
C ALA A 115 -9.00 -8.17 -14.82
N LYS A 116 -8.92 -9.11 -15.77
CA LYS A 116 -8.95 -10.55 -15.49
C LYS A 116 -7.76 -11.02 -14.65
N ILE A 117 -6.56 -10.48 -14.92
CA ILE A 117 -5.36 -10.77 -14.12
C ILE A 117 -5.59 -10.31 -12.67
N LEU A 118 -6.03 -9.06 -12.49
CA LEU A 118 -6.26 -8.49 -11.15
C LEU A 118 -7.38 -9.22 -10.39
N ASP A 119 -8.42 -9.68 -11.08
CA ASP A 119 -9.45 -10.52 -10.45
C ASP A 119 -8.89 -11.88 -9.99
N GLY A 120 -8.03 -12.50 -10.81
CA GLY A 120 -7.31 -13.71 -10.43
C GLY A 120 -6.40 -13.50 -9.20
N VAL A 121 -5.68 -12.37 -9.17
CA VAL A 121 -4.86 -11.97 -8.00
C VAL A 121 -5.73 -11.77 -6.77
N ARG A 122 -6.84 -11.05 -6.90
CA ARG A 122 -7.80 -10.79 -5.81
C ARG A 122 -8.28 -12.10 -5.18
N ARG A 123 -8.72 -13.06 -6.00
CA ARG A 123 -9.19 -14.37 -5.53
C ARG A 123 -8.11 -15.18 -4.81
N ARG A 124 -6.90 -15.28 -5.39
CA ARG A 124 -5.78 -16.00 -4.75
C ARG A 124 -5.34 -15.34 -3.46
N THR A 125 -5.33 -14.01 -3.41
CA THR A 125 -5.00 -13.27 -2.19
C THR A 125 -6.06 -13.49 -1.11
N ALA A 126 -7.35 -13.51 -1.47
CA ALA A 126 -8.43 -13.81 -0.54
C ALA A 126 -8.34 -15.24 0.02
N GLU A 127 -8.04 -16.22 -0.85
CA GLU A 127 -7.78 -17.60 -0.43
C GLU A 127 -6.57 -17.68 0.51
N PHE A 128 -5.46 -17.04 0.17
CA PHE A 128 -4.29 -16.97 1.05
C PHE A 128 -4.62 -16.34 2.40
N CYS A 129 -5.35 -15.22 2.42
CA CYS A 129 -5.77 -14.55 3.65
C CYS A 129 -6.65 -15.46 4.52
N SER A 130 -7.57 -16.23 3.94
CA SER A 130 -8.39 -17.18 4.70
C SER A 130 -7.60 -18.28 5.41
N GLN A 131 -6.39 -18.59 4.94
CA GLN A 131 -5.50 -19.56 5.59
C GLN A 131 -4.67 -18.96 6.71
N VAL A 132 -4.43 -17.65 6.68
CA VAL A 132 -3.50 -16.96 7.59
C VAL A 132 -4.25 -16.19 8.68
N LEU A 133 -5.46 -15.71 8.38
CA LEU A 133 -6.22 -14.81 9.22
C LEU A 133 -7.46 -15.55 9.75
N GLU A 134 -7.49 -15.77 11.06
CA GLU A 134 -8.55 -16.55 11.74
C GLU A 134 -9.94 -15.93 11.56
N ASP A 135 -10.02 -14.59 11.54
CA ASP A 135 -11.27 -13.82 11.43
C ASP A 135 -11.57 -13.33 10.00
N TRP A 136 -10.96 -13.95 8.98
CA TRP A 136 -11.21 -13.55 7.60
C TRP A 136 -12.59 -14.03 7.13
N ASN A 137 -13.54 -13.12 7.10
CA ASN A 137 -14.92 -13.40 6.67
C ASN A 137 -15.11 -13.42 5.15
N GLY A 138 -14.04 -13.29 4.37
CA GLY A 138 -14.14 -13.07 2.92
C GLY A 138 -14.71 -11.69 2.61
N ALA A 139 -14.29 -11.10 1.49
CA ALA A 139 -15.15 -10.11 0.85
C ALA A 139 -16.23 -10.92 0.13
N ASP A 140 -17.43 -11.01 0.71
CA ASP A 140 -18.59 -11.50 -0.05
C ASP A 140 -18.67 -10.65 -1.33
N ASP A 141 -18.58 -11.27 -2.51
CA ASP A 141 -18.61 -10.59 -3.82
C ASP A 141 -19.92 -9.77 -4.01
N ASN A 142 -20.92 -9.98 -3.15
CA ASN A 142 -22.17 -9.22 -3.13
C ASN A 142 -22.11 -7.89 -2.37
N ASP A 143 -21.16 -7.67 -1.47
CA ASP A 143 -21.22 -6.52 -0.54
C ASP A 143 -20.55 -5.24 -1.11
N MET A 144 -19.69 -5.39 -2.13
CA MET A 144 -18.93 -4.28 -2.72
C MET A 144 -19.65 -3.51 -3.84
N ASN A 145 -20.73 -4.06 -4.42
CA ASN A 145 -21.46 -3.41 -5.52
C ASN A 145 -22.40 -2.28 -5.07
N GLN A 146 -22.60 -2.04 -3.78
CA GLN A 146 -23.54 -1.00 -3.32
C GLN A 146 -22.97 0.02 -2.32
N THR A 147 -21.87 -0.26 -1.61
CA THR A 147 -21.49 0.55 -0.43
C THR A 147 -20.13 1.23 -0.50
N GLY A 148 -19.19 0.73 -1.31
CA GLY A 148 -17.80 1.24 -1.34
C GLY A 148 -17.58 2.50 -2.19
N PHE A 149 -18.12 2.53 -3.41
CA PHE A 149 -17.89 3.64 -4.33
C PHE A 149 -18.58 4.94 -3.89
N SER A 150 -19.75 4.82 -3.25
CA SER A 150 -20.55 5.97 -2.79
C SER A 150 -19.92 6.69 -1.58
N LYS A 151 -19.31 5.95 -0.63
CA LYS A 151 -18.67 6.56 0.56
C LYS A 151 -17.31 7.17 0.25
N MET A 152 -16.53 6.57 -0.65
CA MET A 152 -15.20 7.10 -1.01
C MET A 152 -15.30 8.39 -1.84
N ILE A 153 -16.28 8.49 -2.74
CA ILE A 153 -16.56 9.72 -3.49
C ILE A 153 -17.04 10.86 -2.57
N MET A 154 -17.86 10.54 -1.57
CA MET A 154 -18.38 11.53 -0.61
C MET A 154 -17.30 12.14 0.31
N ILE A 155 -16.19 11.45 0.57
CA ILE A 155 -15.10 11.98 1.42
C ILE A 155 -13.99 12.63 0.57
N ALA A 156 -13.69 12.09 -0.60
CA ALA A 156 -12.62 12.62 -1.45
C ALA A 156 -12.96 14.00 -2.04
N ILE A 157 -14.22 14.23 -2.44
CA ILE A 157 -14.63 15.50 -3.06
C ILE A 157 -14.53 16.70 -2.10
N PRO A 158 -15.04 16.63 -0.85
CA PRO A 158 -14.90 17.75 0.10
C PRO A 158 -13.45 18.07 0.47
N VAL A 159 -12.59 17.05 0.60
CA VAL A 159 -11.18 17.23 0.97
C VAL A 159 -10.39 17.87 -0.18
N LEU A 160 -10.61 17.44 -1.42
CA LEU A 160 -10.00 18.07 -2.60
C LEU A 160 -10.44 19.52 -2.77
N ILE A 161 -11.73 19.82 -2.57
CA ILE A 161 -12.22 21.20 -2.61
C ILE A 161 -11.59 22.05 -1.50
N ALA A 162 -11.48 21.52 -0.27
CA ALA A 162 -10.86 22.23 0.84
C ALA A 162 -9.37 22.55 0.58
N ILE A 163 -8.62 21.60 0.01
CA ILE A 163 -7.22 21.80 -0.36
C ILE A 163 -7.09 22.84 -1.46
N ILE A 164 -7.91 22.78 -2.51
CA ILE A 164 -7.90 23.76 -3.60
C ILE A 164 -8.26 25.16 -3.08
N VAL A 165 -9.27 25.28 -2.23
CA VAL A 165 -9.68 26.56 -1.62
C VAL A 165 -8.57 27.11 -0.72
N MET A 166 -7.92 26.27 0.09
CA MET A 166 -6.76 26.70 0.89
C MET A 166 -5.60 27.17 0.01
N MET A 167 -5.29 26.46 -1.08
CA MET A 167 -4.21 26.86 -2.00
C MET A 167 -4.52 28.19 -2.69
N ILE A 168 -5.78 28.45 -3.07
CA ILE A 168 -6.19 29.72 -3.69
C ILE A 168 -6.13 30.87 -2.66
N LEU A 169 -6.59 30.64 -1.43
CA LEU A 169 -6.59 31.66 -0.37
C LEU A 169 -5.18 32.02 0.13
N ASN A 170 -4.23 31.08 0.09
CA ASN A 170 -2.85 31.32 0.49
C ASN A 170 -1.97 31.91 -0.63
N SER A 171 -2.53 32.09 -1.83
CA SER A 171 -1.85 32.65 -3.02
C SER A 171 -2.15 34.14 -3.27
N ARG A 172 -2.87 34.80 -2.35
CA ARG A 172 -3.14 36.24 -2.33
C ARG A 172 -2.51 36.88 -1.11
#